data_AF-A0A956KDK0-F1
#
_entry.id   AF-A0A956KDK0-F1
#
_cell.length_a   1.000
_cell.length_b   1.000
_cell.length_c   1.000
_cell.angle_alpha   90.00
_cell.angle_beta   90.00
_cell.angle_gamma   90.00
#
_symmetry.space_group_name_H-M   'P 1'
#
loop_
_entity.id
_entity.type
_entity.pdbx_description
1 polymer ?
#
loop_
_entity_poly.entity_id
_entity_poly.type
_entity_poly.pdbx_seq_one_letter_code
_entity_poly.pdbx_strand_id
1 'polypeptide(L)'
;MTGCGDPCLDDGRGKAGAVCDPNASGEDATAGTAETAETTDSNESGETNSGTNTDTNTETDGPDENWCLDEDGDGFGDPDNCVPVPEGEDPPPGSVPEDQATDCDDSDPNTFPGAAELDDPDACMTDADDDGWGDDTPSNANAVPGRDCDDDNANAFPGAAENEEPPDACMEDDDMDGWGDTNPGGVGTTPGSDCADDDDAVTQCELWCEDMDMDTFGNPDVCEWVIPGDPPPPGYVMEYTDCLDTDPNVFPGAAELDDPNACMAD
;
A
#
# COMPACT_ATOMS: atom_id res chain seq x y z
N MET A 1 17.55 -19.63 -33.93
CA MET A 1 17.31 -21.03 -33.50
C MET A 1 17.55 -21.04 -32.01
N THR A 2 16.57 -21.17 -31.13
CA THR A 2 15.14 -21.44 -31.25
C THR A 2 14.61 -20.99 -29.89
N GLY A 3 13.49 -20.27 -29.85
CA GLY A 3 12.79 -20.02 -28.59
C GLY A 3 12.36 -21.36 -27.99
N CYS A 4 12.34 -21.42 -26.66
CA CYS A 4 11.38 -22.23 -25.95
C CYS A 4 10.66 -21.27 -25.02
N GLY A 5 9.46 -20.86 -25.45
CA GLY A 5 8.39 -20.58 -24.50
C GLY A 5 7.97 -21.90 -23.85
N ASP A 6 7.72 -21.78 -22.55
CA ASP A 6 6.76 -22.46 -21.66
C ASP A 6 6.69 -24.01 -21.64
N PRO A 7 6.70 -24.65 -20.45
CA PRO A 7 5.44 -24.79 -19.69
C PRO A 7 5.61 -24.80 -18.16
N CYS A 8 4.88 -23.93 -17.45
CA CYS A 8 3.99 -24.28 -16.33
C CYS A 8 3.79 -23.07 -15.40
N LEU A 9 2.64 -22.40 -15.56
CA LEU A 9 1.67 -22.16 -14.49
C LEU A 9 2.27 -22.12 -13.07
N ASP A 10 2.73 -20.94 -12.68
CA ASP A 10 3.01 -20.62 -11.29
C ASP A 10 1.66 -20.41 -10.57
N ASP A 11 1.29 -21.35 -9.70
CA ASP A 11 0.09 -21.29 -8.86
C ASP A 11 0.31 -20.44 -7.58
N GLY A 12 1.27 -19.52 -7.62
CA GLY A 12 1.50 -18.52 -6.58
C GLY A 12 2.00 -19.11 -5.26
N ARG A 13 2.73 -20.23 -5.28
CA ARG A 13 3.27 -20.86 -4.06
C ARG A 13 4.77 -21.15 -4.13
N GLY A 14 5.57 -20.20 -4.59
CA GLY A 14 7.01 -20.21 -4.37
C GLY A 14 7.40 -19.78 -2.95
N LYS A 15 7.95 -20.68 -2.13
CA LYS A 15 8.60 -20.27 -0.86
C LYS A 15 9.96 -19.64 -1.14
N ALA A 16 10.31 -18.59 -0.41
CA ALA A 16 11.63 -17.97 -0.47
C ALA A 16 12.77 -18.99 -0.22
N GLY A 17 13.70 -19.12 -1.17
CA GLY A 17 14.92 -19.94 -1.06
C GLY A 17 15.00 -21.19 -1.95
N ALA A 18 14.10 -21.39 -2.92
CA ALA A 18 14.23 -22.48 -3.88
C ALA A 18 15.31 -22.16 -4.94
N VAL A 19 16.34 -23.01 -5.05
CA VAL A 19 17.33 -22.97 -6.12
C VAL A 19 16.95 -24.01 -7.18
N CYS A 20 16.79 -23.58 -8.42
CA CYS A 20 16.45 -24.47 -9.54
C CYS A 20 17.66 -25.33 -9.95
N ASP A 21 17.56 -26.65 -9.79
CA ASP A 21 18.53 -27.62 -10.31
C ASP A 21 18.04 -28.16 -11.67
N PRO A 22 18.74 -27.88 -12.79
CA PRO A 22 18.30 -28.29 -14.11
C PRO A 22 18.47 -29.79 -14.42
N ASN A 23 18.81 -30.64 -13.45
CA ASN A 23 19.02 -32.08 -13.68
C ASN A 23 18.31 -33.04 -12.70
N ALA A 24 17.33 -32.57 -11.92
CA ALA A 24 16.58 -33.44 -11.03
C ALA A 24 15.40 -34.13 -11.75
N SER A 25 15.66 -35.29 -12.34
CA SER A 25 14.62 -36.26 -12.71
C SER A 25 14.25 -37.12 -11.50
N GLY A 26 13.00 -37.09 -11.04
CA GLY A 26 12.54 -37.96 -9.95
C GLY A 26 11.03 -37.96 -9.76
N GLU A 27 10.43 -39.11 -10.06
CA GLU A 27 9.03 -39.51 -9.85
C GLU A 27 8.63 -39.53 -8.35
N ASP A 28 7.35 -39.34 -8.04
CA ASP A 28 6.49 -40.34 -7.35
C ASP A 28 5.22 -39.70 -6.74
N ALA A 29 4.04 -40.24 -7.10
CA ALA A 29 3.02 -40.75 -6.18
C ALA A 29 1.61 -40.74 -6.83
N THR A 30 1.17 -41.89 -7.32
CA THR A 30 -0.27 -42.19 -7.43
C THR A 30 -0.58 -43.51 -6.77
N ALA A 31 -1.41 -43.46 -5.74
CA ALA A 31 -2.05 -44.62 -5.13
C ALA A 31 -3.33 -44.97 -5.89
N GLY A 32 -3.48 -46.24 -6.27
CA GLY A 32 -4.71 -46.75 -6.87
C GLY A 32 -4.61 -48.25 -7.13
N THR A 33 -5.15 -49.05 -6.21
CA THR A 33 -5.26 -50.50 -6.31
C THR A 33 -6.56 -50.88 -7.02
N ALA A 34 -6.50 -51.68 -8.08
CA ALA A 34 -7.56 -52.63 -8.45
C ALA A 34 -7.06 -53.69 -9.48
N GLU A 35 -7.23 -54.94 -9.05
CA GLU A 35 -7.35 -56.23 -9.77
C GLU A 35 -7.18 -56.34 -11.30
N THR A 36 -6.16 -57.13 -11.66
CA THR A 36 -6.15 -58.28 -12.60
C THR A 36 -7.18 -58.37 -13.75
N ALA A 37 -6.69 -58.40 -15.00
CA ALA A 37 -6.85 -59.55 -15.93
C ALA A 37 -6.03 -59.37 -17.24
N GLU A 38 -5.09 -60.31 -17.44
CA GLU A 38 -4.63 -60.96 -18.69
C GLU A 38 -5.58 -60.83 -19.92
N THR A 39 -5.16 -60.55 -21.16
CA THR A 39 -4.42 -61.42 -22.10
C THR A 39 -4.25 -60.78 -23.49
N THR A 40 -3.09 -61.05 -24.14
CA THR A 40 -2.77 -61.32 -25.58
C THR A 40 -3.49 -60.59 -26.72
N ASP A 41 -2.81 -59.86 -27.62
CA ASP A 41 -1.92 -60.26 -28.74
C ASP A 41 -2.64 -60.28 -30.12
N SER A 42 -1.90 -59.81 -31.13
CA SER A 42 -2.00 -60.06 -32.57
C SER A 42 -2.68 -59.03 -33.48
N ASN A 43 -1.82 -58.24 -34.15
CA ASN A 43 -1.57 -58.27 -35.61
C ASN A 43 -2.76 -58.02 -36.56
N GLU A 44 -2.63 -57.04 -37.47
CA GLU A 44 -2.54 -57.27 -38.94
C GLU A 44 -2.77 -55.98 -39.75
N SER A 45 -2.15 -55.99 -40.92
CA SER A 45 -1.88 -54.95 -41.91
C SER A 45 -3.07 -54.33 -42.64
N GLY A 46 -2.85 -53.09 -43.10
CA GLY A 46 -3.02 -52.71 -44.51
C GLY A 46 -4.41 -52.27 -44.98
N GLU A 47 -4.51 -51.04 -45.48
CA GLU A 47 -4.77 -50.73 -46.90
C GLU A 47 -5.14 -49.26 -47.08
N THR A 48 -4.53 -48.65 -48.09
CA THR A 48 -4.86 -47.34 -48.65
C THR A 48 -6.21 -47.38 -49.35
N ASN A 49 -7.06 -46.37 -49.13
CA ASN A 49 -8.03 -46.00 -50.16
C ASN A 49 -8.15 -44.49 -50.32
N SER A 50 -7.93 -44.06 -51.56
CA SER A 50 -8.13 -42.71 -52.07
C SER A 50 -9.63 -42.44 -52.13
N GLY A 51 -10.08 -41.47 -51.33
CA GLY A 51 -11.41 -40.89 -51.40
C GLY A 51 -11.27 -39.38 -51.36
N THR A 52 -11.45 -38.74 -52.52
CA THR A 52 -11.64 -37.30 -52.64
C THR A 52 -12.84 -36.90 -51.78
N ASN A 53 -12.58 -36.34 -50.60
CA ASN A 53 -13.60 -35.65 -49.84
C ASN A 53 -13.22 -34.17 -49.86
N THR A 54 -14.10 -33.39 -50.46
CA THR A 54 -14.09 -31.93 -50.51
C THR A 54 -13.59 -31.33 -49.21
N ASP A 55 -12.52 -30.54 -49.31
CA ASP A 55 -12.13 -29.56 -48.30
C ASP A 55 -13.30 -28.60 -48.07
N THR A 56 -14.24 -28.99 -47.22
CA THR A 56 -14.83 -28.03 -46.32
C THR A 56 -13.82 -27.89 -45.20
N ASN A 57 -12.85 -27.00 -45.40
CA ASN A 57 -12.21 -26.30 -44.29
C ASN A 57 -13.37 -25.59 -43.57
N THR A 58 -14.06 -26.31 -42.68
CA THR A 58 -14.70 -25.67 -41.56
C THR A 58 -13.54 -25.12 -40.78
N GLU A 59 -13.16 -23.87 -41.09
CA GLU A 59 -12.52 -22.99 -40.12
C GLU A 59 -13.28 -23.22 -38.83
N THR A 60 -12.64 -23.97 -37.94
CA THR A 60 -13.01 -23.97 -36.54
C THR A 60 -12.38 -22.70 -35.99
N ASP A 61 -12.90 -21.55 -36.43
CA ASP A 61 -12.68 -20.31 -35.70
C ASP A 61 -13.39 -20.57 -34.36
N GLY A 62 -12.63 -20.65 -33.27
CA GLY A 62 -13.18 -20.68 -31.93
C GLY A 62 -14.00 -19.42 -31.64
N PRO A 63 -14.60 -19.30 -30.46
CA PRO A 63 -15.25 -18.05 -30.08
C PRO A 63 -14.23 -16.91 -30.11
N ASP A 64 -14.62 -15.75 -30.67
CA ASP A 64 -13.83 -14.53 -30.56
C ASP A 64 -13.62 -14.19 -29.06
N GLU A 65 -12.42 -13.73 -28.71
CA GLU A 65 -12.08 -13.23 -27.37
C GLU A 65 -12.16 -11.70 -27.35
N ASN A 66 -12.76 -11.12 -26.33
CA ASN A 66 -12.84 -9.67 -26.19
C ASN A 66 -11.58 -9.12 -25.50
N TRP A 67 -11.06 -8.04 -26.07
CA TRP A 67 -9.92 -7.29 -25.54
C TRP A 67 -10.31 -5.83 -25.37
N CYS A 68 -10.03 -5.27 -24.20
CA CYS A 68 -10.47 -3.94 -23.77
C CYS A 68 -9.27 -3.00 -23.68
N LEU A 69 -9.43 -1.77 -24.17
CA LEU A 69 -8.35 -0.78 -24.19
C LEU A 69 -7.92 -0.46 -22.75
N ASP A 70 -6.62 -0.43 -22.53
CA ASP A 70 -5.95 0.01 -21.31
C ASP A 70 -5.18 1.28 -21.70
N GLU A 71 -5.76 2.46 -21.40
CA GLU A 71 -5.30 3.74 -21.94
C GLU A 71 -4.14 4.35 -21.14
N ASP A 72 -4.06 4.09 -19.83
CA ASP A 72 -3.00 4.59 -18.95
C ASP A 72 -1.91 3.56 -18.63
N GLY A 73 -2.15 2.26 -18.87
CA GLY A 73 -1.16 1.20 -18.79
C GLY A 73 -1.02 0.55 -17.42
N ASP A 74 -2.04 0.62 -16.56
CA ASP A 74 -2.05 -0.01 -15.24
C ASP A 74 -2.37 -1.52 -15.25
N GLY A 75 -2.81 -2.04 -16.40
CA GLY A 75 -3.17 -3.45 -16.59
C GLY A 75 -4.64 -3.77 -16.32
N PHE A 76 -5.47 -2.76 -16.10
CA PHE A 76 -6.91 -2.79 -16.12
C PHE A 76 -7.40 -2.08 -17.38
N GLY A 77 -8.55 -2.52 -17.90
CA GLY A 77 -9.08 -1.96 -19.15
C GLY A 77 -10.46 -1.38 -18.99
N ASP A 78 -10.82 -0.50 -19.92
CA ASP A 78 -12.14 0.11 -20.03
C ASP A 78 -13.21 -0.97 -20.36
N PRO A 79 -14.14 -1.31 -19.44
CA PRO A 79 -15.22 -2.23 -19.73
C PRO A 79 -16.18 -1.78 -20.85
N ASP A 80 -16.22 -0.48 -21.15
CA ASP A 80 -17.05 0.10 -22.20
C ASP A 80 -16.32 0.17 -23.57
N ASN A 81 -15.02 -0.15 -23.63
CA ASN A 81 -14.20 -0.06 -24.85
C ASN A 81 -13.47 -1.38 -25.18
N CYS A 82 -14.27 -2.44 -25.36
CA CYS A 82 -13.81 -3.76 -25.78
C CYS A 82 -14.07 -4.06 -27.26
N VAL A 83 -13.15 -4.78 -27.90
CA VAL A 83 -13.27 -5.27 -29.28
C VAL A 83 -13.05 -6.78 -29.34
N PRO A 84 -13.87 -7.53 -30.11
CA PRO A 84 -13.64 -8.96 -30.32
C PRO A 84 -12.44 -9.17 -31.25
N VAL A 85 -11.57 -10.12 -30.89
CA VAL A 85 -10.39 -10.56 -31.64
C VAL A 85 -10.56 -12.04 -31.99
N PRO A 86 -10.46 -12.42 -33.28
CA PRO A 86 -10.53 -13.81 -33.69
C PRO A 86 -9.42 -14.66 -33.05
N GLU A 87 -9.72 -15.93 -32.77
CA GLU A 87 -8.76 -16.86 -32.18
C GLU A 87 -7.47 -16.92 -33.02
N GLY A 88 -6.32 -16.72 -32.37
CA GLY A 88 -5.00 -16.81 -32.99
C GLY A 88 -4.54 -15.54 -33.72
N GLU A 89 -5.32 -14.46 -33.70
CA GLU A 89 -4.84 -13.12 -34.05
C GLU A 89 -4.17 -12.44 -32.83
N ASP A 90 -3.22 -11.55 -33.08
CA ASP A 90 -2.59 -10.75 -32.02
C ASP A 90 -3.60 -9.70 -31.51
N PRO A 91 -3.73 -9.49 -30.18
CA PRO A 91 -4.63 -8.48 -29.65
C PRO A 91 -4.19 -7.06 -30.01
N PRO A 92 -5.10 -6.07 -29.97
CA PRO A 92 -4.74 -4.67 -30.09
C PRO A 92 -3.61 -4.29 -29.12
N PRO A 93 -2.60 -3.51 -29.54
CA PRO A 93 -1.59 -3.01 -28.61
C PRO A 93 -2.23 -2.14 -27.52
N GLY A 94 -1.84 -2.33 -26.25
CA GLY A 94 -2.40 -1.60 -25.12
C GLY A 94 -3.83 -2.02 -24.79
N SER A 95 -4.17 -3.31 -24.97
CA SER A 95 -5.44 -3.85 -24.50
C SER A 95 -5.21 -5.04 -23.58
N VAL A 96 -6.08 -5.19 -22.59
CA VAL A 96 -6.12 -6.33 -21.66
C VAL A 96 -7.32 -7.23 -21.98
N PRO A 97 -7.32 -8.50 -21.57
CA PRO A 97 -8.48 -9.38 -21.69
C PRO A 97 -9.72 -8.84 -20.95
N GLU A 98 -10.92 -9.20 -21.43
CA GLU A 98 -12.20 -8.73 -20.86
C GLU A 98 -12.39 -9.07 -19.37
N ASP A 99 -11.74 -10.10 -18.83
CA ASP A 99 -11.80 -10.41 -17.39
C ASP A 99 -10.96 -9.49 -16.50
N GLN A 100 -10.13 -8.63 -17.11
CA GLN A 100 -9.37 -7.55 -16.46
C GLN A 100 -9.94 -6.16 -16.78
N ALA A 101 -11.08 -6.10 -17.48
CA ALA A 101 -11.71 -4.84 -17.86
C ALA A 101 -12.56 -4.29 -16.71
N THR A 102 -11.89 -3.82 -15.66
CA THR A 102 -12.53 -3.31 -14.44
C THR A 102 -12.04 -1.93 -14.04
N ASP A 103 -11.32 -1.25 -14.92
CA ASP A 103 -10.82 0.09 -14.68
C ASP A 103 -11.98 1.09 -14.43
N CYS A 104 -11.80 1.98 -13.46
CA CYS A 104 -12.75 3.05 -13.17
C CYS A 104 -12.27 4.44 -13.61
N ASP A 105 -10.99 4.60 -13.96
CA ASP A 105 -10.38 5.80 -14.52
C ASP A 105 -9.23 5.47 -15.50
N ASP A 106 -9.57 5.19 -16.76
CA ASP A 106 -8.62 4.94 -17.87
C ASP A 106 -7.64 6.09 -18.19
N SER A 107 -7.60 7.15 -17.39
CA SER A 107 -6.70 8.29 -17.57
C SER A 107 -5.66 8.43 -16.47
N ASP A 108 -5.72 7.58 -15.45
CA ASP A 108 -4.90 7.65 -14.26
C ASP A 108 -4.40 6.25 -13.85
N PRO A 109 -3.11 5.93 -14.13
CA PRO A 109 -2.57 4.59 -13.90
C PRO A 109 -2.46 4.19 -12.43
N ASN A 110 -2.84 5.08 -11.52
CA ASN A 110 -2.87 4.87 -10.08
C ASN A 110 -4.30 4.65 -9.56
N THR A 111 -5.32 4.64 -10.43
CA THR A 111 -6.73 4.57 -10.05
C THR A 111 -7.43 3.33 -10.62
N PHE A 112 -7.29 2.21 -9.92
CA PHE A 112 -7.85 0.92 -10.36
C PHE A 112 -8.32 0.05 -9.19
N PRO A 113 -9.12 -1.01 -9.44
CA PRO A 113 -9.49 -1.97 -8.41
C PRO A 113 -8.27 -2.63 -7.76
N GLY A 114 -8.08 -2.36 -6.47
CA GLY A 114 -6.96 -2.88 -5.69
C GLY A 114 -5.67 -2.06 -5.78
N ALA A 115 -5.73 -0.81 -6.26
CA ALA A 115 -4.61 0.13 -6.15
C ALA A 115 -4.22 0.38 -4.69
N ALA A 116 -5.21 0.60 -3.82
CA ALA A 116 -5.00 0.78 -2.38
C ALA A 116 -5.39 -0.48 -1.58
N GLU A 117 -4.52 -1.50 -1.56
CA GLU A 117 -4.86 -2.81 -0.98
C GLU A 117 -4.95 -2.84 0.56
N LEU A 118 -4.34 -1.86 1.24
CA LEU A 118 -4.43 -1.71 2.69
C LEU A 118 -5.75 -1.07 3.12
N ASP A 119 -6.43 -0.39 2.18
CA ASP A 119 -7.78 0.11 2.33
C ASP A 119 -8.86 -0.92 2.00
N ASP A 120 -9.00 -1.22 0.71
CA ASP A 120 -9.96 -2.20 0.23
C ASP A 120 -9.40 -2.82 -1.06
N PRO A 121 -8.93 -4.08 -1.01
CA PRO A 121 -8.23 -4.71 -2.13
C PRO A 121 -9.10 -4.98 -3.36
N ASP A 122 -10.43 -4.80 -3.25
CA ASP A 122 -11.36 -4.98 -4.36
C ASP A 122 -11.98 -3.65 -4.84
N ALA A 123 -11.77 -2.54 -4.12
CA ALA A 123 -12.35 -1.24 -4.47
C ALA A 123 -11.47 -0.52 -5.50
N CYS A 124 -12.12 0.19 -6.43
CA CYS A 124 -11.40 1.12 -7.29
C CYS A 124 -11.09 2.38 -6.50
N MET A 125 -9.83 2.56 -6.12
CA MET A 125 -9.32 3.67 -5.32
C MET A 125 -8.11 4.25 -6.04
N THR A 126 -7.67 5.45 -5.64
CA THR A 126 -6.47 6.09 -6.16
C THR A 126 -5.36 5.95 -5.12
N ASP A 127 -4.24 5.33 -5.47
CA ASP A 127 -3.03 5.27 -4.64
C ASP A 127 -1.96 6.15 -5.30
N ALA A 128 -1.81 7.38 -4.84
CA ALA A 128 -1.05 8.40 -5.56
C ALA A 128 0.47 8.32 -5.30
N ASP A 129 0.87 7.82 -4.14
CA ASP A 129 2.26 7.74 -3.69
C ASP A 129 2.79 6.30 -3.52
N ASP A 130 1.99 5.31 -3.90
CA ASP A 130 2.28 3.87 -3.91
C ASP A 130 2.48 3.28 -2.50
N ASP A 131 1.74 3.76 -1.50
CA ASP A 131 1.82 3.31 -0.11
C ASP A 131 0.76 2.24 0.28
N GLY A 132 -0.18 1.98 -0.64
CA GLY A 132 -1.28 1.03 -0.48
C GLY A 132 -2.53 1.59 0.19
N TRP A 133 -2.59 2.89 0.47
CA TRP A 133 -3.74 3.62 1.00
C TRP A 133 -4.37 4.51 -0.08
N GLY A 134 -5.69 4.70 0.02
CA GLY A 134 -6.44 5.38 -1.01
C GLY A 134 -6.65 6.86 -0.68
N ASP A 135 -6.56 7.72 -1.70
CA ASP A 135 -6.87 9.15 -1.62
C ASP A 135 -8.23 9.39 -0.94
N ASP A 136 -8.25 10.22 0.11
CA ASP A 136 -9.47 10.50 0.88
C ASP A 136 -10.47 11.42 0.15
N THR A 137 -10.01 12.10 -0.90
CA THR A 137 -10.73 13.06 -1.73
C THR A 137 -10.44 12.91 -3.23
N PRO A 138 -10.65 11.69 -3.80
CA PRO A 138 -10.20 11.36 -5.14
C PRO A 138 -10.84 12.28 -6.18
N SER A 139 -10.02 12.70 -7.15
CA SER A 139 -10.44 13.67 -8.16
C SER A 139 -11.48 13.10 -9.15
N ASN A 140 -11.44 11.78 -9.39
CA ASN A 140 -12.43 11.06 -10.19
C ASN A 140 -13.62 10.60 -9.34
N ALA A 141 -14.84 10.85 -9.83
CA ALA A 141 -16.07 10.48 -9.12
C ALA A 141 -16.41 8.97 -9.17
N ASN A 142 -15.72 8.20 -10.00
CA ASN A 142 -15.85 6.74 -10.08
C ASN A 142 -14.93 6.03 -9.07
N ALA A 143 -13.85 6.69 -8.64
CA ALA A 143 -13.00 6.20 -7.56
C ALA A 143 -13.74 6.30 -6.22
N VAL A 144 -13.54 5.28 -5.39
CA VAL A 144 -14.00 5.23 -4.01
C VAL A 144 -12.99 6.01 -3.16
N PRO A 145 -13.44 6.94 -2.30
CA PRO A 145 -12.54 7.59 -1.35
C PRO A 145 -11.93 6.59 -0.37
N GLY A 146 -10.62 6.66 -0.17
CA GLY A 146 -9.86 5.88 0.80
C GLY A 146 -9.65 6.61 2.12
N ARG A 147 -8.51 6.35 2.76
CA ARG A 147 -8.15 6.83 4.11
C ARG A 147 -6.74 7.42 4.21
N ASP A 148 -5.99 7.51 3.13
CA ASP A 148 -4.69 8.20 3.10
C ASP A 148 -4.87 9.68 3.53
N CYS A 149 -3.95 10.22 4.33
CA CYS A 149 -3.99 11.63 4.73
C CYS A 149 -2.98 12.52 4.03
N ASP A 150 -2.04 11.97 3.26
CA ASP A 150 -1.16 12.79 2.43
C ASP A 150 -0.74 12.02 1.18
N ASP A 151 -1.56 12.10 0.14
CA ASP A 151 -1.39 11.46 -1.18
C ASP A 151 -0.07 11.79 -1.92
N ASP A 152 0.78 12.67 -1.37
CA ASP A 152 2.10 13.02 -1.89
C ASP A 152 3.25 12.38 -1.05
N ASN A 153 2.93 11.61 0.01
CA ASN A 153 3.89 11.09 0.99
C ASN A 153 3.55 9.69 1.53
N ALA A 154 4.24 8.68 0.98
CA ALA A 154 4.05 7.27 1.32
C ALA A 154 4.38 6.87 2.77
N ASN A 155 4.87 7.80 3.60
CA ASN A 155 5.08 7.60 5.03
C ASN A 155 3.91 8.14 5.88
N ALA A 156 2.86 8.69 5.27
CA ALA A 156 1.83 9.48 5.94
C ALA A 156 0.42 8.89 5.79
N PHE A 157 0.16 7.79 6.49
CA PHE A 157 -1.10 7.06 6.42
C PHE A 157 -1.64 6.66 7.80
N PRO A 158 -2.90 6.19 7.90
CA PRO A 158 -3.46 5.70 9.16
C PRO A 158 -2.64 4.52 9.72
N GLY A 159 -1.98 4.77 10.85
CA GLY A 159 -1.15 3.78 11.52
C GLY A 159 0.27 3.65 10.96
N ALA A 160 0.78 4.67 10.28
CA ALA A 160 2.22 4.82 10.02
C ALA A 160 3.04 4.75 11.31
N ALA A 161 2.55 5.37 12.39
CA ALA A 161 3.19 5.36 13.71
C ALA A 161 2.51 4.38 14.69
N GLU A 162 2.78 3.07 14.58
CA GLU A 162 2.04 2.05 15.34
C GLU A 162 2.33 2.04 16.86
N ASN A 163 3.37 2.73 17.31
CA ASN A 163 3.73 2.85 18.72
C ASN A 163 3.04 4.04 19.41
N GLU A 164 2.32 4.87 18.65
CA GLU A 164 1.57 6.01 19.17
C GLU A 164 0.09 5.70 19.42
N GLU A 165 -0.57 6.55 20.20
CA GLU A 165 -1.97 6.38 20.58
C GLU A 165 -2.79 7.61 20.16
N PRO A 166 -3.87 7.44 19.36
CA PRO A 166 -4.38 6.16 18.87
C PRO A 166 -3.53 5.59 17.70
N PRO A 167 -3.35 4.27 17.62
CA PRO A 167 -2.45 3.63 16.63
C PRO A 167 -2.97 3.65 15.19
N ASP A 168 -4.23 4.07 14.97
CA ASP A 168 -4.79 4.27 13.64
C ASP A 168 -4.92 5.78 13.32
N ALA A 169 -4.23 6.65 14.08
CA ALA A 169 -4.15 8.07 13.73
C ALA A 169 -3.45 8.21 12.38
N CYS A 170 -3.90 9.20 11.61
CA CYS A 170 -3.20 9.56 10.40
C CYS A 170 -2.00 10.40 10.80
N MET A 171 -0.81 9.81 10.71
CA MET A 171 0.47 10.34 11.18
C MET A 171 1.49 10.11 10.06
N GLU A 172 2.60 10.83 10.12
CA GLU A 172 3.76 10.67 9.23
C GLU A 172 4.89 10.05 10.07
N ASP A 173 5.57 9.03 9.55
CA ASP A 173 6.71 8.35 10.19
C ASP A 173 7.86 8.26 9.18
N ASP A 174 8.67 9.32 9.12
CA ASP A 174 9.64 9.52 8.04
C ASP A 174 10.89 8.60 8.15
N ASP A 175 11.25 8.21 9.38
CA ASP A 175 12.39 7.34 9.67
C ASP A 175 12.03 5.88 9.95
N MET A 176 10.73 5.56 9.99
CA MET A 176 10.15 4.23 10.15
C MET A 176 10.46 3.59 11.50
N ASP A 177 10.54 4.39 12.56
CA ASP A 177 10.75 3.91 13.92
C ASP A 177 9.43 3.54 14.65
N GLY A 178 8.29 3.83 14.00
CA GLY A 178 6.93 3.59 14.46
C GLY A 178 6.39 4.71 15.36
N TRP A 179 7.00 5.89 15.40
CA TRP A 179 6.56 7.08 16.12
C TRP A 179 6.35 8.23 15.15
N GLY A 180 5.25 8.98 15.34
CA GLY A 180 4.89 10.01 14.38
C GLY A 180 5.71 11.29 14.54
N ASP A 181 5.98 11.95 13.43
CA ASP A 181 6.66 13.23 13.35
C ASP A 181 5.91 14.31 14.15
N THR A 182 6.64 15.12 14.90
CA THR A 182 6.10 16.23 15.69
C THR A 182 5.66 17.40 14.82
N ASN A 183 6.13 17.47 13.58
CA ASN A 183 5.74 18.48 12.61
C ASN A 183 5.60 17.85 11.21
N PRO A 184 4.55 17.06 10.99
CA PRO A 184 4.31 16.42 9.71
C PRO A 184 3.98 17.45 8.63
N GLY A 185 4.31 17.13 7.38
CA GLY A 185 4.16 18.00 6.20
C GLY A 185 2.73 18.06 5.64
N GLY A 186 2.00 16.96 5.75
CA GLY A 186 0.69 16.74 5.11
C GLY A 186 -0.48 17.55 5.69
N VAL A 187 -1.50 17.79 4.86
CA VAL A 187 -2.75 18.42 5.32
C VAL A 187 -3.70 17.34 5.81
N GLY A 188 -3.73 17.11 7.12
CA GLY A 188 -4.61 16.07 7.70
C GLY A 188 -3.86 15.07 8.56
N THR A 189 -2.53 15.08 8.48
CA THR A 189 -1.64 14.40 9.40
C THR A 189 -1.76 14.99 10.80
N THR A 190 -1.71 14.10 11.78
CA THR A 190 -1.74 14.37 13.21
C THR A 190 -0.30 14.43 13.69
N PRO A 191 0.12 15.51 14.36
CA PRO A 191 1.45 15.54 14.97
C PRO A 191 1.63 14.42 16.01
N GLY A 192 2.74 13.71 15.91
CA GLY A 192 3.19 12.70 16.85
C GLY A 192 4.20 13.24 17.87
N SER A 193 5.02 12.33 18.41
CA SER A 193 5.97 12.58 19.51
C SER A 193 7.44 12.56 19.11
N ASP A 194 7.77 12.11 17.90
CA ASP A 194 9.15 12.10 17.43
C ASP A 194 9.55 13.43 16.79
N CYS A 195 10.71 13.96 17.15
CA CYS A 195 11.22 15.23 16.61
C CYS A 195 12.48 15.06 15.79
N ALA A 196 12.83 13.81 15.50
CA ALA A 196 14.07 13.44 14.84
C ALA A 196 13.75 12.52 13.66
N ASP A 197 12.94 13.05 12.75
CA ASP A 197 12.40 12.44 11.53
C ASP A 197 13.48 11.89 10.53
N ASP A 198 14.77 11.87 10.90
CA ASP A 198 15.87 11.24 10.15
C ASP A 198 16.77 10.29 10.99
N ASP A 199 16.39 9.95 12.22
CA ASP A 199 17.17 9.15 13.17
C ASP A 199 16.30 8.18 14.00
N ASP A 200 16.11 6.97 13.45
CA ASP A 200 15.31 5.85 14.00
C ASP A 200 15.64 5.40 15.45
N ALA A 201 16.69 5.98 16.04
CA ALA A 201 17.08 5.75 17.42
C ALA A 201 16.40 6.71 18.41
N VAL A 202 15.79 7.79 17.93
CA VAL A 202 15.11 8.81 18.71
C VAL A 202 13.62 8.68 18.43
N THR A 203 12.86 8.22 19.43
CA THR A 203 11.44 7.88 19.26
C THR A 203 10.50 8.81 20.03
N GLN A 204 11.07 9.83 20.69
CA GLN A 204 10.35 10.71 21.60
C GLN A 204 11.24 11.85 22.03
N CYS A 205 10.69 13.06 22.00
CA CYS A 205 11.40 14.25 22.45
C CYS A 205 10.84 14.84 23.75
N GLU A 206 11.68 15.59 24.45
CA GLU A 206 11.29 16.33 25.64
C GLU A 206 10.81 17.73 25.21
N LEU A 207 9.61 18.14 25.65
CA LEU A 207 9.11 19.49 25.41
C LEU A 207 9.71 20.45 26.44
N TRP A 208 10.37 21.50 25.96
CA TRP A 208 10.92 22.58 26.78
C TRP A 208 10.31 23.90 26.36
N CYS A 209 9.90 24.74 27.31
CA CYS A 209 9.22 26.01 27.04
C CYS A 209 9.96 27.18 27.68
N GLU A 210 9.96 28.34 27.03
CA GLU A 210 10.63 29.57 27.50
C GLU A 210 10.08 29.98 28.88
N ASP A 211 10.97 30.22 29.85
CA ASP A 211 10.70 30.73 31.20
C ASP A 211 11.43 32.08 31.33
N MET A 212 10.76 33.13 30.87
CA MET A 212 11.31 34.48 30.76
C MET A 212 11.37 35.20 32.10
N ASP A 213 10.49 34.89 33.04
CA ASP A 213 10.42 35.54 34.35
C ASP A 213 11.05 34.75 35.51
N MET A 214 11.50 33.53 35.24
CA MET A 214 12.27 32.64 36.11
C MET A 214 11.47 32.10 37.31
N ASP A 215 10.18 31.85 37.14
CA ASP A 215 9.32 31.26 38.17
C ASP A 215 9.20 29.73 38.09
N THR A 216 9.89 29.11 37.12
CA THR A 216 9.93 27.67 36.81
C THR A 216 8.75 27.11 36.03
N PHE A 217 7.83 27.96 35.60
CA PHE A 217 6.78 27.65 34.64
C PHE A 217 7.16 28.26 33.30
N GLY A 218 6.96 27.51 32.23
CA GLY A 218 7.32 27.89 30.87
C GLY A 218 6.08 28.23 30.06
N ASN A 219 6.28 29.07 29.07
CA ASN A 219 5.28 29.59 28.16
C ASN A 219 4.79 28.52 27.17
N PRO A 220 3.52 28.09 27.23
CA PRO A 220 2.98 27.08 26.32
C PRO A 220 2.95 27.54 24.85
N ASP A 221 3.04 28.86 24.58
CA ASP A 221 3.07 29.42 23.23
C ASP A 221 4.51 29.48 22.65
N VAL A 222 5.55 29.22 23.46
CA VAL A 222 6.96 29.27 23.06
C VAL A 222 7.70 28.05 23.60
N CYS A 223 7.55 26.93 22.88
CA CYS A 223 8.18 25.66 23.21
C CYS A 223 9.00 25.10 22.05
N GLU A 224 10.02 24.31 22.38
CA GLU A 224 10.88 23.58 21.45
C GLU A 224 11.00 22.11 21.91
N TRP A 225 10.94 21.18 20.97
CA TRP A 225 11.24 19.77 21.21
C TRP A 225 12.75 19.56 21.24
N VAL A 226 13.23 18.80 22.22
CA VAL A 226 14.65 18.53 22.43
C VAL A 226 14.88 17.04 22.51
N ILE A 227 15.90 16.55 21.79
CA ILE A 227 16.32 15.16 21.81
C ILE A 227 16.74 14.76 23.25
N PRO A 228 16.26 13.63 23.79
CA PRO A 228 16.61 13.21 25.14
C PRO A 228 18.13 13.12 25.37
N GLY A 229 18.60 13.86 26.37
CA GLY A 229 20.02 13.91 26.75
C GLY A 229 20.79 15.09 26.18
N ASP A 230 20.23 15.84 25.23
CA ASP A 230 20.78 17.11 24.80
C ASP A 230 20.48 18.23 25.81
N PRO A 231 21.36 19.26 25.92
CA PRO A 231 21.12 20.38 26.80
C PRO A 231 19.98 21.25 26.25
N PRO A 232 18.95 21.58 27.06
CA PRO A 232 17.86 22.43 26.61
C PRO A 232 18.31 23.87 26.33
N PRO A 233 17.52 24.65 25.58
CA PRO A 233 17.77 26.07 25.36
C PRO A 233 17.92 26.83 26.70
N PRO A 234 18.83 27.83 26.80
CA PRO A 234 18.98 28.60 28.02
C PRO A 234 17.71 29.35 28.39
N GLY A 235 17.24 29.17 29.62
CA GLY A 235 16.02 29.82 30.12
C GLY A 235 14.74 29.08 29.75
N TYR A 236 14.82 27.79 29.40
CA TYR A 236 13.65 26.96 29.16
C TYR A 236 13.45 25.95 30.30
N VAL A 237 12.21 25.55 30.56
CA VAL A 237 11.79 24.57 31.58
C VAL A 237 10.79 23.57 31.00
N MET A 238 10.65 22.39 31.59
CA MET A 238 9.71 21.35 31.11
C MET A 238 8.27 21.55 31.57
N GLU A 239 8.05 22.37 32.60
CA GLU A 239 6.71 22.72 33.03
C GLU A 239 6.19 23.81 32.10
N TYR A 240 5.11 23.58 31.36
CA TYR A 240 4.66 24.47 30.26
C TYR A 240 3.36 25.19 30.58
N THR A 241 3.02 25.29 31.87
CA THR A 241 1.71 25.76 32.30
C THR A 241 1.69 27.23 32.71
N ASP A 242 2.70 28.03 32.29
CA ASP A 242 2.74 29.44 32.59
C ASP A 242 1.60 30.21 31.90
N CYS A 243 0.89 30.98 32.69
CA CYS A 243 -0.24 31.77 32.27
C CYS A 243 0.17 33.16 31.80
N LEU A 244 1.30 33.68 32.31
CA LEU A 244 1.88 34.96 31.95
C LEU A 244 3.38 34.96 32.24
N ASP A 245 4.14 34.51 31.23
CA ASP A 245 5.61 34.41 31.15
C ASP A 245 6.36 35.76 31.17
N THR A 246 5.78 36.78 31.81
CA THR A 246 6.41 38.08 32.01
C THR A 246 6.22 38.59 33.45
N ASP A 247 5.52 37.83 34.29
CA ASP A 247 5.24 38.14 35.69
C ASP A 247 5.40 36.88 36.56
N PRO A 248 6.49 36.79 37.36
CA PRO A 248 6.86 35.57 38.09
C PRO A 248 5.96 35.26 39.29
N ASN A 249 4.80 35.91 39.37
CA ASN A 249 3.76 35.68 40.37
C ASN A 249 2.47 35.15 39.74
N VAL A 250 2.43 34.88 38.43
CA VAL A 250 1.20 34.56 37.68
C VAL A 250 1.33 33.20 36.99
N PHE A 251 1.37 32.17 37.82
CA PHE A 251 1.45 30.77 37.40
C PHE A 251 0.41 29.91 38.14
N PRO A 252 0.13 28.68 37.68
CA PRO A 252 -0.78 27.78 38.38
C PRO A 252 -0.30 27.48 39.81
N GLY A 253 -1.15 27.82 40.78
CA GLY A 253 -0.86 27.59 42.19
C GLY A 253 -0.07 28.70 42.89
N ALA A 254 0.19 29.84 42.23
CA ALA A 254 0.81 31.01 42.86
C ALA A 254 0.02 31.51 44.07
N ALA A 255 -1.31 31.55 43.98
CA ALA A 255 -2.19 31.86 45.11
C ALA A 255 -2.50 30.59 45.93
N GLU A 256 -1.65 30.26 46.91
CA GLU A 256 -1.69 29.01 47.71
C GLU A 256 -3.03 28.70 48.43
N LEU A 257 -3.91 29.71 48.60
CA LEU A 257 -5.20 29.55 49.29
C LEU A 257 -6.38 29.37 48.33
N ASP A 258 -6.14 29.47 47.03
CA ASP A 258 -7.14 29.38 45.98
C ASP A 258 -6.97 28.05 45.20
N ASP A 259 -7.55 27.95 43.99
CA ASP A 259 -7.46 26.75 43.16
C ASP A 259 -6.01 26.52 42.69
N PRO A 260 -5.36 25.39 43.04
CA PRO A 260 -3.97 25.14 42.70
C PRO A 260 -3.70 24.99 41.20
N ASN A 261 -4.75 24.83 40.38
CA ASN A 261 -4.63 24.72 38.93
C ASN A 261 -5.02 26.02 38.21
N ALA A 262 -5.42 27.06 38.95
CA ALA A 262 -5.87 28.31 38.34
C ALA A 262 -4.71 29.30 38.21
N CYS A 263 -4.66 29.94 37.03
CA CYS A 263 -3.83 31.09 36.73
C CYS A 263 -4.26 32.31 37.55
N MET A 264 -3.56 32.58 38.66
CA MET A 264 -3.86 33.70 39.54
C MET A 264 -2.56 34.36 39.98
N ALA A 265 -2.61 35.66 40.24
CA ALA A 265 -1.52 36.39 40.86
C ALA A 265 -1.62 36.32 42.39
N ASP A 266 -0.50 36.16 43.10
CA ASP A 266 -0.39 36.43 44.57
C ASP A 266 -0.08 37.91 44.86
#